data_AF-A0A1Q4APA3-F1
#
_entry.id   AF-A0A1Q4APA3-F1
#
_cell.length_a   1.000
_cell.length_b   1.000
_cell.length_c   1.000
_cell.angle_alpha   90.00
_cell.angle_beta   90.00
_cell.angle_gamma   90.00
#
_symmetry.space_group_name_H-M   'P 1'
#
loop_
_entity.id
_entity.type
_entity.pdbx_description
1 polymer ?
#
loop_
_entity_poly.entity_id
_entity_poly.type
_entity_poly.pdbx_seq_one_letter_code
_entity_poly.pdbx_strand_id
1 'polypeptide(L)'
;MVTECLRIQSSARRQSRLAWLFGQDPVLPDARPWYRGALGELEVARTLRALGPEWTVLRCTDPAAEAPDLLLGPAGAYTVAVKNHSRQRVWVGPAELLVNGHRTNHLQDARHHARRLSTQLGVIVTPIVAIVDPATLALKPGADGVEVLAASQLGRYLSRRKPRFGPVPVPAGWEAYVPGDARVEGRIARLKVEVDAAWRRRVGWIALAVGIVTILTFAAMLGA
;
A
#
# COMPACT_ATOMS: atom_id res chain seq x y z
N MET A 1 8.45 4.13 3.56
CA MET A 1 7.57 5.31 3.78
C MET A 1 7.29 5.57 5.26
N VAL A 2 7.20 4.53 6.10
CA VAL A 2 6.81 4.68 7.50
C VAL A 2 7.74 5.59 8.33
N THR A 3 9.06 5.45 8.19
CA THR A 3 10.05 6.26 8.94
C THR A 3 9.86 7.75 8.68
N GLU A 4 9.68 8.12 7.42
CA GLU A 4 9.52 9.53 7.03
C GLU A 4 8.19 10.12 7.51
N CYS A 5 7.11 9.33 7.44
CA CYS A 5 5.83 9.72 8.05
C CYS A 5 6.00 10.02 9.55
N LEU A 6 6.68 9.14 10.29
CA LEU A 6 6.88 9.31 11.73
C LEU A 6 7.84 10.46 12.06
N ARG A 7 8.83 10.73 11.19
CA ARG A 7 9.75 11.85 11.29
C ARG A 7 9.00 13.17 11.19
N ILE A 8 8.20 13.37 10.13
CA ILE A 8 7.42 14.60 9.94
C ILE A 8 6.35 14.71 11.03
N GLN A 9 5.65 13.62 11.37
CA GLN A 9 4.61 13.64 12.38
C GLN A 9 5.15 13.91 13.80
N SER A 10 6.44 13.67 14.07
CA SER A 10 7.04 13.95 15.38
C SER A 10 7.02 15.43 15.78
N SER A 11 6.91 16.34 14.81
CA SER A 11 6.82 17.78 15.05
C SER A 11 5.38 18.29 15.23
N ALA A 12 4.37 17.40 15.15
CA ALA A 12 2.97 17.79 15.28
C ALA A 12 2.68 18.33 16.69
N ARG A 13 2.17 19.56 16.78
CA ARG A 13 1.69 20.13 18.05
C ARG A 13 0.41 19.41 18.49
N ARG A 14 0.21 19.30 19.80
CA ARG A 14 -1.01 18.73 20.38
C ARG A 14 -2.22 19.50 19.86
N GLN A 15 -3.22 18.78 19.33
CA GLN A 15 -4.45 19.40 18.84
C GLN A 15 -5.17 20.13 19.99
N SER A 16 -5.69 21.33 19.70
CA SER A 16 -6.54 22.06 20.65
C SER A 16 -7.88 21.33 20.84
N ARG A 17 -8.55 21.56 21.97
CA ARG A 17 -9.86 20.93 22.25
C ARG A 17 -10.91 21.26 21.19
N LEU A 18 -10.89 22.50 20.67
CA LEU A 18 -11.79 22.93 19.60
C LEU A 18 -11.46 22.26 18.26
N ALA A 19 -10.18 22.22 17.88
CA ALA A 19 -9.73 21.51 16.68
C ALA A 19 -10.14 20.03 16.68
N TRP A 20 -9.96 19.37 17.84
CA TRP A 20 -10.40 18.01 18.06
C TRP A 20 -11.93 17.87 17.88
N LEU A 21 -12.72 18.75 18.53
CA LEU A 21 -14.18 18.70 18.48
C LEU A 21 -14.74 18.81 17.04
N PHE A 22 -14.15 19.68 16.22
CA PHE A 22 -14.54 19.86 14.82
C PHE A 22 -13.94 18.82 13.86
N GLY A 23 -13.19 17.84 14.36
CA GLY A 23 -12.64 16.76 13.56
C GLY A 23 -11.49 17.19 12.65
N GLN A 24 -10.63 18.10 13.11
CA GLN A 24 -9.41 18.46 12.39
C GLN A 24 -8.52 17.22 12.21
N ASP A 25 -7.96 17.06 11.02
CA ASP A 25 -7.06 15.94 10.70
C ASP A 25 -5.81 15.99 11.60
N PRO A 26 -5.50 14.90 12.33
CA PRO A 26 -4.30 14.80 13.16
C PRO A 26 -3.01 14.64 12.36
N VAL A 27 -3.09 14.26 11.08
CA VAL A 27 -1.91 14.13 10.22
C VAL A 27 -1.56 15.48 9.64
N LEU A 28 -0.30 15.89 9.80
CA LEU A 28 0.21 17.12 9.19
C LEU A 28 0.04 17.05 7.65
N PRO A 29 -0.29 18.16 6.98
CA PRO A 29 -0.43 18.19 5.53
C PRO A 29 0.76 17.56 4.78
N ASP A 30 1.98 17.85 5.23
CA ASP A 30 3.21 17.32 4.64
C ASP A 30 3.45 15.84 4.97
N ALA A 31 2.90 15.35 6.08
CA ALA A 31 2.97 13.94 6.46
C ALA A 31 1.93 13.08 5.71
N ARG A 32 0.88 13.67 5.11
CA ARG A 32 -0.23 12.91 4.49
C ARG A 32 0.21 11.95 3.37
N PRO A 33 1.06 12.33 2.40
CA PRO A 33 1.52 11.40 1.37
C PRO A 33 2.27 10.21 1.95
N TRP A 34 3.14 10.47 2.93
CA TRP A 34 3.93 9.47 3.65
C TRP A 34 3.06 8.56 4.52
N TYR A 35 2.06 9.11 5.19
CA TYR A 35 1.09 8.38 6.00
C TYR A 35 0.30 7.37 5.16
N ARG A 36 -0.16 7.77 3.96
CA ARG A 36 -0.84 6.84 3.04
C ARG A 36 0.09 5.73 2.56
N GLY A 37 1.33 6.10 2.21
CA GLY A 37 2.36 5.11 1.85
C GLY A 37 2.64 4.13 2.98
N ALA A 38 2.72 4.62 4.21
CA ALA A 38 2.90 3.81 5.40
C ALA A 38 1.74 2.84 5.61
N LEU A 39 0.48 3.27 5.43
CA LEU A 39 -0.68 2.38 5.53
C LEU A 39 -0.60 1.23 4.51
N GLY A 40 -0.19 1.52 3.27
CA GLY A 40 0.00 0.51 2.24
C GLY A 40 1.12 -0.47 2.53
N GLU A 41 2.29 0.03 2.94
CA GLU A 41 3.42 -0.81 3.36
C GLU A 41 3.01 -1.75 4.51
N LEU A 42 2.22 -1.25 5.48
CA LEU A 42 1.71 -2.06 6.58
C LEU A 42 0.65 -3.07 6.16
N GLU A 43 -0.17 -2.76 5.16
CA GLU A 43 -1.13 -3.71 4.59
C GLU A 43 -0.42 -4.85 3.86
N VAL A 44 0.61 -4.54 3.08
CA VAL A 44 1.45 -5.55 2.44
C VAL A 44 2.16 -6.39 3.49
N ALA A 45 2.82 -5.78 4.49
CA ALA A 45 3.49 -6.51 5.55
C ALA A 45 2.55 -7.46 6.32
N ARG A 46 1.33 -7.01 6.64
CA ARG A 46 0.28 -7.86 7.23
C ARG A 46 -0.12 -9.01 6.31
N THR A 47 -0.30 -8.72 5.02
CA THR A 47 -0.65 -9.72 4.00
C THR A 47 0.42 -10.80 3.90
N LEU A 48 1.70 -10.39 3.83
CA LEU A 48 2.82 -11.31 3.71
C LEU A 48 2.96 -12.21 4.95
N ARG A 49 2.80 -11.66 6.16
CA ARG A 49 2.77 -12.46 7.40
C ARG A 49 1.61 -13.47 7.45
N ALA A 50 0.49 -13.16 6.81
CA ALA A 50 -0.69 -14.01 6.81
C ALA A 50 -0.65 -15.15 5.78
N LEU A 51 0.39 -15.24 4.93
CA LEU A 51 0.50 -16.28 3.90
C LEU A 51 0.73 -17.68 4.49
N GLY A 52 1.19 -17.78 5.75
CA GLY A 52 1.42 -19.03 6.46
C GLY A 52 2.89 -19.50 6.40
N PRO A 53 3.23 -20.58 7.13
CA PRO A 53 4.61 -21.02 7.34
C PRO A 53 5.29 -21.58 6.08
N GLU A 54 4.50 -21.99 5.08
CA GLU A 54 4.98 -22.47 3.78
C GLU A 54 5.62 -21.37 2.92
N TRP A 55 5.45 -20.10 3.31
CA TRP A 55 5.99 -18.95 2.61
C TRP A 55 7.17 -18.35 3.37
N THR A 56 8.29 -18.20 2.67
CA THR A 56 9.47 -17.47 3.14
C THR A 56 9.54 -16.12 2.44
N VAL A 57 9.61 -15.04 3.22
CA VAL A 57 9.82 -13.69 2.71
C VAL A 57 11.27 -13.31 2.90
N LEU A 58 11.91 -12.94 1.81
CA LEU A 58 13.34 -12.63 1.73
C LEU A 58 13.54 -11.17 1.35
N ARG A 59 14.58 -10.56 1.92
CA ARG A 59 15.05 -9.23 1.56
C ARG A 59 16.51 -9.28 1.17
N CYS A 60 16.88 -8.50 0.15
CA CYS A 60 18.27 -8.35 -0.23
C CYS A 60 19.06 -7.68 0.90
N THR A 61 20.22 -8.25 1.23
CA THR A 61 21.11 -7.74 2.28
C THR A 61 21.89 -6.50 1.85
N ASP A 62 22.00 -6.27 0.53
CA ASP A 62 22.62 -5.07 -0.02
C ASP A 62 21.61 -3.91 -0.06
N PRO A 63 21.77 -2.88 0.79
CA PRO A 63 20.88 -1.73 0.79
C PRO A 63 20.98 -0.88 -0.48
N ALA A 64 22.08 -0.97 -1.24
CA ALA A 64 22.28 -0.21 -2.47
C ALA A 64 21.53 -0.81 -3.67
N ALA A 65 21.09 -2.07 -3.58
CA ALA A 65 20.48 -2.79 -4.70
C ALA A 65 19.05 -2.34 -5.05
N GLU A 66 18.39 -1.54 -4.18
CA GLU A 66 16.97 -1.16 -4.27
C GLU A 66 16.04 -2.32 -4.70
N ALA A 67 16.32 -3.52 -4.18
CA ALA A 67 15.67 -4.74 -4.64
C ALA A 67 14.25 -4.88 -4.03
N PRO A 68 13.27 -5.40 -4.80
CA PRO A 68 11.97 -5.77 -4.26
C PRO A 68 12.10 -6.95 -3.28
N ASP A 69 11.11 -7.14 -2.41
CA ASP A 69 11.08 -8.34 -1.58
C ASP A 69 10.88 -9.59 -2.45
N LEU A 70 11.51 -10.70 -2.08
CA LEU A 70 11.40 -11.99 -2.76
C LEU A 70 10.59 -12.95 -1.87
N LEU A 71 9.54 -13.53 -2.44
CA LEU A 71 8.71 -14.53 -1.77
C LEU A 71 9.01 -15.89 -2.40
N LEU A 72 9.32 -16.86 -1.57
CA LEU A 72 9.43 -18.27 -1.95
C LEU A 72 8.33 -19.05 -1.24
N GLY A 73 7.54 -19.81 -1.98
CA GLY A 73 6.49 -20.62 -1.39
C GLY A 73 5.95 -21.67 -2.34
N PRO A 74 4.92 -22.43 -1.94
CA PRO A 74 4.42 -23.59 -2.68
C PRO A 74 3.97 -23.23 -4.09
N ALA A 75 3.44 -22.02 -4.30
CA ALA A 75 2.99 -21.57 -5.61
C ALA A 75 4.13 -21.14 -6.56
N GLY A 76 5.34 -20.93 -6.04
CA GLY A 76 6.52 -20.51 -6.79
C GLY A 76 7.29 -19.35 -6.15
N ALA A 77 8.17 -18.74 -6.94
CA ALA A 77 8.98 -17.59 -6.56
C ALA A 77 8.40 -16.29 -7.15
N TYR A 78 8.32 -15.24 -6.32
CA TYR A 78 7.73 -13.96 -6.72
C TYR A 78 8.58 -12.79 -6.21
N THR A 79 8.83 -11.78 -7.04
CA THR A 79 9.31 -10.48 -6.52
C THR A 79 8.13 -9.55 -6.30
N VAL A 80 8.04 -8.89 -5.15
CA VAL A 80 6.96 -7.95 -4.83
C VAL A 80 7.55 -6.56 -4.67
N ALA A 81 7.32 -5.70 -5.66
CA ALA A 81 7.62 -4.28 -5.59
C ALA A 81 6.39 -3.51 -5.14
N VAL A 82 6.46 -2.86 -3.98
CA VAL A 82 5.38 -1.99 -3.48
C VAL A 82 5.59 -0.58 -4.00
N LYS A 83 4.61 -0.03 -4.73
CA LYS A 83 4.65 1.33 -5.25
C LYS A 83 3.49 2.15 -4.69
N ASN A 84 3.82 3.26 -4.04
CA ASN A 84 2.85 4.14 -3.44
C ASN A 84 2.27 5.13 -4.47
N HIS A 85 1.15 4.75 -5.09
CA HIS A 85 0.36 5.62 -5.97
C HIS A 85 -1.02 5.91 -5.40
N SER A 86 -1.06 6.14 -4.07
CA SER A 86 -2.30 6.34 -3.32
C SER A 86 -3.14 7.49 -3.90
N ARG A 87 -4.40 7.22 -4.20
CA ARG A 87 -5.39 8.14 -4.82
C ARG A 87 -4.99 8.67 -6.21
N GLN A 88 -3.99 8.07 -6.83
CA GLN A 88 -3.61 8.41 -8.20
C GLN A 88 -4.33 7.46 -9.16
N ARG A 89 -4.58 7.94 -10.38
CA ARG A 89 -5.13 7.11 -11.45
C ARG A 89 -4.00 6.30 -12.03
N VAL A 90 -4.08 4.98 -11.91
CA VAL A 90 -3.08 4.06 -12.46
C VAL A 90 -3.68 3.34 -13.65
N TRP A 91 -2.98 3.41 -14.78
CA TRP A 91 -3.30 2.67 -15.98
C TRP A 91 -2.13 1.77 -16.33
N VAL A 92 -2.45 0.52 -16.64
CA VAL A 92 -1.46 -0.49 -17.02
C VAL A 92 -1.77 -0.94 -18.44
N GLY A 93 -0.83 -0.66 -19.33
CA GLY A 93 -0.81 -1.17 -20.70
C GLY A 93 0.11 -2.39 -20.82
N PRO A 94 0.32 -2.89 -22.05
CA PRO A 94 1.15 -4.07 -22.27
C PRO A 94 2.61 -3.88 -21.84
N ALA A 95 3.20 -2.73 -22.17
CA ALA A 95 4.61 -2.44 -21.90
C ALA A 95 4.84 -1.36 -20.84
N GLU A 96 3.83 -0.55 -20.53
CA GLU A 96 3.97 0.68 -19.75
C GLU A 96 2.93 0.80 -18.62
N LEU A 97 3.33 1.48 -17.56
CA LEU A 97 2.47 1.85 -16.45
C LEU A 97 2.45 3.38 -16.35
N LEU A 98 1.25 3.95 -16.46
CA LEU A 98 1.03 5.38 -16.31
C LEU A 98 0.41 5.68 -14.94
N VAL A 99 0.91 6.75 -14.32
CA VAL A 99 0.38 7.31 -13.08
C VAL A 99 -0.03 8.74 -13.36
N ASN A 100 -1.33 9.04 -13.21
CA ASN A 100 -1.90 10.34 -13.56
C ASN A 100 -1.55 10.82 -14.99
N GLY A 101 -1.35 9.88 -15.93
CA GLY A 101 -0.97 10.20 -17.31
C GLY A 101 0.54 10.30 -17.57
N HIS A 102 1.38 10.13 -16.55
CA HIS A 102 2.84 10.13 -16.70
C HIS A 102 3.38 8.70 -16.74
N ARG A 103 4.26 8.41 -17.72
CA ARG A 103 4.96 7.12 -17.84
C ARG A 103 5.90 6.87 -16.67
N THR A 104 6.00 5.61 -16.25
CA THR A 104 6.91 5.15 -15.19
C THR A 104 7.74 3.94 -15.65
N ASN A 105 8.84 3.68 -14.95
CA ASN A 105 9.72 2.53 -15.22
C ASN A 105 9.35 1.26 -14.44
N HIS A 106 8.26 1.28 -13.66
CA HIS A 106 7.96 0.21 -12.70
C HIS A 106 7.88 -1.20 -13.31
N LEU A 107 7.33 -1.33 -14.53
CA LEU A 107 7.27 -2.63 -15.21
C LEU A 107 8.63 -3.08 -15.72
N GLN A 108 9.47 -2.15 -16.17
CA GLN A 108 10.82 -2.44 -16.63
C GLN A 108 11.70 -2.90 -15.46
N ASP A 109 11.67 -2.17 -14.35
CA ASP A 109 12.43 -2.50 -13.15
C ASP A 109 12.01 -3.88 -12.60
N ALA A 110 10.70 -4.12 -12.49
CA ALA A 110 10.17 -5.39 -12.00
C ALA A 110 10.62 -6.58 -12.87
N ARG A 111 10.59 -6.43 -14.22
CA ARG A 111 11.11 -7.46 -15.14
C ARG A 111 12.60 -7.66 -14.97
N HIS A 112 13.38 -6.59 -14.81
CA HIS A 112 14.82 -6.66 -14.65
C HIS A 112 15.19 -7.49 -13.42
N HIS A 113 14.61 -7.16 -12.25
CA HIS A 113 14.87 -7.90 -11.01
C HIS A 113 14.42 -9.37 -11.09
N ALA A 114 13.21 -9.62 -11.59
CA ALA A 114 12.70 -10.98 -11.74
C ALA A 114 13.56 -11.83 -12.70
N ARG A 115 14.04 -11.26 -13.82
CA ARG A 115 14.94 -11.97 -14.74
C ARG A 115 16.27 -12.32 -14.07
N ARG A 116 16.92 -11.36 -13.39
CA ARG A 116 18.18 -11.63 -12.68
C ARG A 116 18.02 -12.73 -11.63
N LEU A 117 16.95 -12.66 -10.83
CA LEU A 117 16.67 -13.67 -9.82
C LEU A 117 16.31 -15.03 -10.42
N SER A 118 15.61 -15.04 -11.56
CA SER A 118 15.31 -16.30 -12.26
C SER A 118 16.59 -17.00 -12.72
N THR A 119 17.55 -16.24 -13.25
CA THR A 119 18.87 -16.76 -13.61
C THR A 119 19.63 -17.26 -12.39
N GLN A 120 19.61 -16.52 -11.28
CA GLN A 120 20.32 -16.88 -10.06
C GLN A 120 19.75 -18.13 -9.39
N LEU A 121 18.42 -18.31 -9.42
CA LEU A 121 17.72 -19.42 -8.74
C LEU A 121 17.49 -20.65 -9.64
N GLY A 122 17.61 -20.50 -10.96
CA GLY A 122 17.27 -21.56 -11.91
C GLY A 122 15.78 -21.87 -12.00
N VAL A 123 14.91 -21.00 -11.46
CA VAL A 123 13.45 -21.12 -11.52
C VAL A 123 12.84 -19.82 -12.04
N ILE A 124 11.65 -19.88 -12.64
CA ILE A 124 10.95 -18.67 -13.08
C ILE A 124 10.45 -17.90 -11.86
N VAL A 125 10.92 -16.66 -11.72
CA VAL A 125 10.45 -15.70 -10.72
C VAL A 125 9.40 -14.79 -11.36
N THR A 126 8.20 -14.73 -10.79
CA THR A 126 7.10 -13.91 -11.31
C THR A 126 7.12 -12.52 -10.69
N PRO A 127 7.28 -11.43 -11.47
CA PRO A 127 7.27 -10.08 -10.92
C PRO A 127 5.86 -9.60 -10.62
N ILE A 128 5.68 -9.09 -9.40
CA ILE A 128 4.46 -8.43 -8.91
C ILE A 128 4.77 -6.96 -8.61
N VAL A 129 3.96 -6.06 -9.15
CA VAL A 129 3.91 -4.65 -8.75
C VAL A 129 2.62 -4.41 -7.97
N ALA A 130 2.76 -4.22 -6.66
CA ALA A 130 1.65 -3.96 -5.75
C ALA A 130 1.44 -2.44 -5.61
N ILE A 131 0.28 -1.95 -6.05
CA ILE A 131 -0.07 -0.53 -6.01
C ILE A 131 -0.85 -0.22 -4.73
N VAL A 132 -0.36 0.70 -3.91
CA VAL A 132 -1.04 1.13 -2.68
C VAL A 132 -2.21 2.05 -3.00
N ASP A 133 -3.42 1.68 -2.54
CA ASP A 133 -4.65 2.48 -2.53
C ASP A 133 -4.89 3.38 -3.77
N PRO A 134 -4.79 2.86 -5.02
CA PRO A 134 -4.98 3.68 -6.21
C PRO A 134 -6.43 4.19 -6.30
N ALA A 135 -6.64 5.41 -6.81
CA ALA A 135 -8.00 5.92 -7.06
C ALA A 135 -8.71 5.08 -8.13
N THR A 136 -7.96 4.71 -9.17
CA THR A 136 -8.40 3.76 -10.19
C THR A 136 -7.21 2.89 -10.59
N LEU A 137 -7.47 1.61 -10.85
CA LEU A 137 -6.50 0.69 -11.42
C LEU A 137 -7.09 0.06 -12.68
N ALA A 138 -6.81 0.68 -13.83
CA ALA A 138 -7.28 0.22 -15.12
C ALA A 138 -6.24 -0.72 -15.74
N LEU A 139 -6.54 -2.01 -15.78
CA LEU A 139 -5.68 -3.04 -16.37
C LEU A 139 -6.16 -3.35 -17.78
N LYS A 140 -5.32 -3.13 -18.79
CA LYS A 140 -5.54 -3.76 -20.09
C LYS A 140 -4.99 -5.20 -20.06
N PRO A 141 -5.66 -6.16 -20.73
CA PRO A 141 -5.10 -7.50 -20.91
C PRO A 141 -3.69 -7.41 -21.52
N GLY A 142 -2.76 -8.21 -20.99
CA GLY A 142 -1.43 -8.36 -21.59
C GLY A 142 -0.32 -7.48 -21.03
N ALA A 143 -0.35 -7.10 -19.74
CA ALA A 143 0.85 -6.58 -19.07
C ALA A 143 1.95 -7.65 -19.15
N ASP A 144 2.91 -7.43 -20.04
CA ASP A 144 3.72 -8.50 -20.61
C ASP A 144 4.66 -9.09 -19.54
N GLY A 145 4.25 -10.22 -18.95
CA GLY A 145 4.98 -10.95 -17.91
C GLY A 145 5.08 -10.27 -16.53
N VAL A 146 4.30 -9.22 -16.23
CA VAL A 146 4.28 -8.57 -14.90
C VAL A 146 2.87 -8.51 -14.35
N GLU A 147 2.71 -8.95 -13.11
CA GLU A 147 1.43 -8.97 -12.41
C GLU A 147 1.26 -7.65 -11.66
N VAL A 148 0.33 -6.81 -12.11
CA VAL A 148 0.03 -5.53 -11.46
C VAL A 148 -1.32 -5.62 -10.77
N LEU A 149 -1.33 -5.33 -9.47
CA LEU A 149 -2.53 -5.47 -8.64
C LEU A 149 -2.57 -4.41 -7.54
N ALA A 150 -3.76 -4.14 -7.02
CA ALA A 150 -3.87 -3.34 -5.80
C ALA A 150 -3.29 -4.12 -4.62
N ALA A 151 -2.54 -3.46 -3.73
CA ALA A 151 -1.88 -4.10 -2.58
C ALA A 151 -2.84 -4.96 -1.75
N SER A 152 -4.10 -4.53 -1.60
CA SER A 152 -5.18 -5.25 -0.93
C SER A 152 -5.58 -6.59 -1.56
N GLN A 153 -5.21 -6.82 -2.82
CA GLN A 153 -5.49 -8.05 -3.57
C GLN A 153 -4.33 -9.05 -3.50
N LEU A 154 -3.16 -8.67 -2.99
CA LEU A 154 -1.94 -9.48 -3.00
C LEU A 154 -2.14 -10.84 -2.31
N GLY A 155 -2.72 -10.84 -1.11
CA GLY A 155 -2.90 -12.08 -0.34
C GLY A 155 -3.82 -13.07 -1.05
N ARG A 156 -4.95 -12.57 -1.57
CA ARG A 156 -5.89 -13.36 -2.37
C ARG A 156 -5.25 -13.87 -3.67
N TYR A 157 -4.42 -13.04 -4.30
CA TYR A 157 -3.71 -13.41 -5.52
C TYR A 157 -2.77 -14.59 -5.26
N LEU A 158 -1.94 -14.52 -4.21
CA LEU A 158 -1.00 -15.57 -3.85
C LEU A 158 -1.71 -16.84 -3.36
N SER A 159 -2.75 -16.70 -2.54
CA SER A 159 -3.47 -17.85 -1.95
C SER A 159 -4.25 -18.69 -2.96
N ARG A 160 -4.61 -18.13 -4.12
CA ARG A 160 -5.37 -18.83 -5.17
C ARG A 160 -4.48 -19.63 -6.13
N ARG A 161 -3.16 -19.51 -6.03
CA ARG A 161 -2.24 -20.23 -6.91
C ARG A 161 -2.03 -21.64 -6.40
N LYS A 162 -2.16 -22.63 -7.30
CA LYS A 162 -1.91 -24.03 -6.97
C LYS A 162 -0.43 -24.23 -6.61
N PRO A 163 -0.10 -25.09 -5.63
CA PRO A 163 1.26 -25.51 -5.40
C PRO A 163 1.88 -26.06 -6.68
N ARG A 164 3.08 -25.59 -7.04
CA ARG A 164 3.81 -25.96 -8.26
C ARG A 164 5.27 -26.29 -8.01
N PHE A 165 5.80 -25.93 -6.85
CA PHE A 165 7.23 -26.05 -6.56
C PHE A 165 7.48 -26.76 -5.23
N GLY A 166 8.59 -27.49 -5.18
CA GLY A 166 9.23 -27.91 -3.94
C GLY A 166 10.05 -26.78 -3.32
N PRO A 167 10.80 -27.05 -2.25
CA PRO A 167 11.63 -26.04 -1.59
C PRO A 167 12.61 -25.38 -2.55
N VAL A 168 12.58 -24.04 -2.66
CA VAL A 168 13.54 -23.25 -3.44
C VAL A 168 14.60 -22.73 -2.47
N PRO A 169 15.91 -22.92 -2.74
CA PRO A 169 16.95 -22.42 -1.85
C PRO A 169 16.97 -20.89 -1.82
N VAL A 170 17.36 -20.34 -0.66
CA VAL A 170 17.56 -18.90 -0.49
C VAL A 170 18.76 -18.46 -1.34
N PRO A 171 18.62 -17.46 -2.23
CA PRO A 171 19.73 -16.98 -3.05
C PRO A 171 20.78 -16.26 -2.19
N ALA A 172 22.05 -16.33 -2.60
CA ALA A 172 23.13 -15.56 -1.96
C ALA A 172 22.82 -14.05 -1.96
N GLY A 173 23.08 -13.38 -0.82
CA GLY A 173 22.77 -11.96 -0.62
C GLY A 173 21.31 -11.67 -0.26
N TRP A 174 20.56 -12.69 0.16
CA TRP A 174 19.17 -12.57 0.62
C TRP A 174 18.99 -13.24 1.97
N GLU A 175 18.21 -12.61 2.84
CA GLU A 175 17.92 -13.10 4.18
C GLU A 175 16.42 -13.15 4.43
N ALA A 176 15.99 -14.21 5.13
CA ALA A 176 14.62 -14.34 5.59
C ALA A 176 14.35 -13.33 6.70
N TYR A 177 13.21 -12.64 6.59
CA TYR A 177 12.80 -11.67 7.59
C TYR A 177 11.29 -11.72 7.77
N VAL A 178 10.82 -11.28 8.94
CA VAL A 178 9.39 -11.14 9.20
C VAL A 178 8.94 -9.75 8.76
N PRO A 179 7.99 -9.63 7.82
CA PRO A 179 7.55 -8.32 7.34
C PRO A 179 6.85 -7.49 8.43
N GLY A 180 7.29 -6.23 8.54
CA GLY A 180 6.72 -5.26 9.47
C GLY A 180 7.43 -5.22 10.83
N ASP A 181 7.25 -4.12 11.54
CA ASP A 181 7.75 -3.91 12.90
C ASP A 181 6.54 -3.57 13.79
N ALA A 182 6.26 -4.41 14.79
CA ALA A 182 5.10 -4.26 15.68
C ALA A 182 5.05 -2.90 16.38
N ARG A 183 6.20 -2.31 16.72
CA ARG A 183 6.29 -1.00 17.38
C ARG A 183 5.89 0.10 16.42
N VAL A 184 6.39 0.04 15.19
CA VAL A 184 6.09 1.00 14.12
C VAL A 184 4.63 0.88 13.66
N GLU A 185 4.16 -0.34 13.52
CA GLU A 185 2.75 -0.68 13.24
C GLU A 185 1.82 -0.10 14.29
N GLY A 186 2.13 -0.30 15.57
CA GLY A 186 1.33 0.24 16.67
C GLY A 186 1.21 1.77 16.62
N ARG A 187 2.27 2.48 16.23
CA ARG A 187 2.25 3.95 16.09
C ARG A 187 1.36 4.40 14.94
N ILE A 188 1.50 3.80 13.76
CA ILE A 188 0.66 4.13 12.60
C ILE A 188 -0.80 3.69 12.82
N ALA A 189 -1.04 2.56 13.49
CA ALA A 189 -2.38 2.10 13.84
C ALA A 189 -3.10 3.06 14.78
N ARG A 190 -2.42 3.58 15.81
CA ARG A 190 -2.95 4.63 16.68
C ARG A 190 -3.29 5.90 15.89
N LEU A 191 -2.36 6.36 15.06
CA LEU A 191 -2.57 7.51 14.19
C LEU A 191 -3.79 7.30 13.27
N LYS A 192 -3.98 6.08 12.75
CA LYS A 192 -5.14 5.73 11.95
C LYS A 192 -6.46 5.84 12.72
N VAL A 193 -6.52 5.33 13.94
CA VAL A 193 -7.72 5.46 14.78
C VAL A 193 -8.08 6.93 15.01
N GLU A 194 -7.08 7.78 15.24
CA GLU A 194 -7.27 9.22 15.41
C GLU A 194 -7.77 9.90 14.12
N VAL A 195 -7.21 9.56 12.97
CA VAL A 195 -7.65 10.04 11.65
C VAL A 195 -9.10 9.64 11.37
N ASP A 196 -9.43 8.36 11.59
CA ASP A 196 -10.79 7.85 11.34
C ASP A 196 -11.80 8.52 12.28
N ALA A 197 -11.44 8.75 13.55
CA ALA A 197 -12.27 9.47 14.50
C ALA A 197 -12.45 10.96 14.16
N ALA A 198 -11.40 11.64 13.69
CA ALA A 198 -11.48 13.01 13.19
C ALA A 198 -12.40 13.11 11.97
N TRP A 199 -12.25 12.19 11.01
CA TRP A 199 -13.11 12.13 9.83
C TRP A 199 -14.58 11.91 10.19
N ARG A 200 -14.90 10.96 11.09
CA ARG A 200 -16.28 10.73 11.56
C ARG A 200 -16.92 11.97 12.17
N ARG A 201 -16.18 12.70 13.01
CA ARG A 201 -16.66 13.96 13.60
C ARG A 201 -16.91 15.02 12.55
N ARG A 202 -15.99 15.18 11.60
CA ARG A 202 -16.14 16.13 10.49
C ARG A 202 -17.39 15.81 9.66
N VAL A 203 -17.61 14.55 9.32
CA VAL A 203 -18.81 14.12 8.59
C VAL A 203 -20.08 14.38 9.41
N GLY A 204 -20.06 14.11 10.71
CA GLY A 204 -21.17 14.43 11.61
C GLY A 204 -21.53 15.91 11.64
N TRP A 205 -20.53 16.80 11.71
CA TRP A 205 -20.75 18.25 11.64
C TRP A 205 -21.29 18.70 10.27
N ILE A 206 -20.80 18.12 9.18
CA ILE A 206 -21.33 18.40 7.83
C ILE A 206 -22.79 17.95 7.73
N ALA A 207 -23.12 16.75 8.20
CA ALA A 207 -24.49 16.24 8.20
C ALA A 207 -25.42 17.10 9.05
N LEU A 208 -24.98 17.55 10.22
CA LEU A 208 -25.73 18.48 11.06
C LEU A 208 -25.98 19.81 10.34
N ALA A 209 -24.95 20.40 9.73
CA ALA A 209 -25.06 21.65 9.00
C ALA A 209 -26.03 21.54 7.82
N VAL A 210 -25.93 20.45 7.04
CA VAL A 210 -26.87 20.15 5.95
C VAL A 210 -28.30 20.01 6.50
N GLY A 211 -28.48 19.26 7.59
CA GLY A 211 -29.80 19.09 8.23
C GLY A 211 -30.41 20.41 8.69
N ILE A 212 -29.62 21.29 9.31
CA ILE A 212 -30.07 22.64 9.73
C ILE A 212 -30.50 23.46 8.50
N VAL A 213 -29.69 23.48 7.44
CA VAL A 213 -30.03 24.22 6.20
C VAL A 213 -31.34 23.68 5.61
N THR A 214 -31.50 22.35 5.53
CA THR A 214 -32.72 21.73 5.01
C THR A 214 -33.96 22.10 5.83
N ILE A 215 -33.86 22.08 7.17
CA ILE A 215 -34.97 22.47 8.06
C ILE A 215 -35.34 23.94 7.86
N LEU A 216 -34.35 24.84 7.80
CA LEU A 216 -34.58 26.27 7.58
C LEU A 216 -35.23 26.55 6.21
N THR A 217 -34.78 25.88 5.15
CA THR A 217 -35.40 26.00 3.82
C THR A 217 -36.84 25.49 3.79
N PHE A 218 -37.12 24.39 4.48
CA PHE A 218 -38.47 23.82 4.56
C PHE A 218 -39.42 24.73 5.37
N ALA A 219 -38.95 25.27 6.49
CA ALA A 219 -39.70 26.24 7.29
C ALA A 219 -40.02 27.53 6.50
N ALA A 220 -39.06 28.01 5.69
CA ALA A 220 -39.28 29.17 4.82
C ALA A 220 -40.31 28.90 3.71
N MET A 221 -40.36 27.67 3.16
CA MET A 221 -41.36 27.27 2.15
C MET A 221 -42.76 27.09 2.73
N LEU A 222 -42.89 26.66 4.00
CA LEU A 222 -44.19 26.52 4.65
C LEU A 222 -44.76 27.85 5.19
N GLY A 223 -43.91 28.85 5.38
CA GLY A 223 -44.29 30.19 5.85
C GLY A 223 -44.53 31.22 4.74
N ALA A 224 -44.36 30.84 3.48
CA ALA A 224 -44.61 31.65 2.28
C ALA A 224 -45.85 31.13 1.53
#